data_AF-A0A8X7RPQ0-F1
#
_entry.id   AF-A0A8X7RPQ0-F1
#
_cell.length_a   1.000
_cell.length_b   1.000
_cell.length_c   1.000
_cell.angle_alpha   90.00
_cell.angle_beta   90.00
_cell.angle_gamma   90.00
#
_symmetry.space_group_name_H-M   'P 1'
#
loop_
_entity.id
_entity.type
_entity.pdbx_description
1 polymer ?
#
loop_
_entity_poly.entity_id
_entity_poly.type
_entity_poly.pdbx_seq_one_letter_code
_entity_poly.pdbx_strand_id
1 'polypeptide(L)'
;MAITVPRRQLFIGGQWTEPLRRQTLPVVNPATEDIIGYIPAATSEDVELAVEAARKALTRNKGNDWSKASGAVRARYLRAIAAKVTERKSELANLEAIDCGKPLDEAAWDMDDVAGCFEYYADLAEGLDAKQKAPLLFR
;
A
#
# COMPACT_ATOMS: atom_id res chain seq x y z
N MET A 1 1.87 -4.13 26.17
CA MET A 1 2.71 -5.17 25.52
C MET A 1 3.68 -4.45 24.59
N ALA A 2 4.95 -4.86 24.54
CA ALA A 2 5.91 -4.26 23.62
C ALA A 2 5.60 -4.71 22.19
N ILE A 3 5.19 -3.77 21.32
CA ILE A 3 5.00 -4.03 19.89
C ILE A 3 6.38 -4.03 19.23
N THR A 4 6.65 -5.02 18.38
CA THR A 4 7.88 -5.03 17.58
C THR A 4 7.67 -4.17 16.34
N VAL A 5 8.34 -3.02 16.26
CA VAL A 5 8.33 -2.16 15.06
C VAL A 5 9.14 -2.84 13.94
N PRO A 6 8.55 -3.13 12.77
CA PRO A 6 9.26 -3.80 11.70
C PRO A 6 10.40 -2.95 11.12
N ARG A 7 11.55 -3.56 10.86
CA ARG A 7 12.62 -2.95 10.05
C ARG A 7 12.49 -3.45 8.61
N ARG A 8 12.25 -2.53 7.67
CA ARG A 8 12.05 -2.82 6.24
C ARG A 8 12.99 -2.00 5.36
N GLN A 9 13.06 -2.41 4.09
CA GLN A 9 13.79 -1.70 3.02
C GLN A 9 12.78 -0.99 2.11
N LEU A 10 13.22 -0.39 1.00
CA LEU A 10 12.30 0.11 -0.02
C LEU A 10 11.62 -1.08 -0.71
N PHE A 11 10.33 -0.96 -1.03
CA PHE A 11 9.63 -2.00 -1.81
C PHE A 11 9.52 -1.56 -3.28
N ILE A 12 10.46 -1.99 -4.11
CA ILE A 12 10.58 -1.56 -5.52
C ILE A 12 10.53 -2.79 -6.43
N GLY A 13 9.63 -2.79 -7.42
CA GLY A 13 9.53 -3.88 -8.40
C GLY A 13 9.14 -5.24 -7.80
N GLY A 14 8.45 -5.24 -6.66
CA GLY A 14 8.07 -6.48 -5.96
C GLY A 14 9.17 -7.09 -5.09
N GLN A 15 10.25 -6.35 -4.81
CA GLN A 15 11.38 -6.78 -3.99
C GLN A 15 11.70 -5.76 -2.91
N TRP A 16 12.29 -6.23 -1.80
CA TRP A 16 12.88 -5.38 -0.78
C TRP A 16 14.30 -4.98 -1.18
N THR A 17 14.57 -3.68 -1.27
CA THR A 17 15.81 -3.12 -1.83
C THR A 17 16.36 -2.03 -0.91
N GLU A 18 17.63 -2.11 -0.53
CA GLU A 18 18.27 -1.02 0.23
C GLU A 18 18.25 0.29 -0.56
N PRO A 19 18.02 1.44 0.10
CA PRO A 19 18.20 2.73 -0.56
C PRO A 19 19.65 2.85 -1.04
N LEU A 20 19.86 3.43 -2.22
CA LEU A 20 21.18 3.52 -2.86
C LEU A 20 22.22 4.23 -2.00
N ARG A 21 21.80 5.21 -1.19
CA ARG A 21 22.68 5.92 -0.25
C ARG A 21 22.75 5.29 1.15
N ARG A 22 22.03 4.18 1.38
CA ARG A 22 21.94 3.46 2.67
C ARG A 22 21.57 4.35 3.86
N GLN A 23 20.88 5.46 3.59
CA GLN A 23 20.42 6.39 4.63
C GLN A 23 19.14 5.87 5.27
N THR A 24 18.92 6.27 6.52
CA THR A 24 17.73 5.94 7.31
C THR A 24 17.24 7.14 8.09
N LEU A 25 15.94 7.19 8.36
CA LEU A 25 15.31 8.16 9.25
C LEU A 25 14.81 7.45 10.52
N PRO A 26 14.91 8.09 11.70
CA PRO A 26 14.32 7.55 12.91
C PRO A 26 12.79 7.61 12.84
N VAL A 27 12.13 6.60 13.39
CA VAL A 27 10.70 6.61 13.71
C VAL A 27 10.57 6.92 15.19
N VAL A 28 9.78 7.94 15.54
CA VAL A 28 9.66 8.47 16.89
C VAL A 28 8.23 8.24 17.38
N ASN A 29 8.08 7.67 18.57
CA ASN A 29 6.77 7.58 19.21
C ASN A 29 6.38 8.98 19.74
N PRO A 30 5.31 9.61 19.23
CA PRO A 30 4.91 10.95 19.67
C PRO A 30 4.44 11.02 21.12
N ALA A 31 4.08 9.89 21.75
CA ALA A 31 3.64 9.85 23.14
C ALA A 31 4.79 9.84 24.15
N THR A 32 5.99 9.38 23.74
CA THR A 32 7.15 9.25 24.64
C THR A 32 8.40 9.96 24.15
N GLU A 33 8.41 10.43 22.90
CA GLU A 33 9.55 11.01 22.20
C GLU A 33 10.71 10.01 21.96
N ASP A 34 10.53 8.75 22.30
CA ASP A 34 11.55 7.71 22.09
C ASP A 34 11.63 7.30 20.62
N ILE A 35 12.85 6.99 20.18
CA ILE A 35 13.08 6.33 18.88
C ILE A 35 12.64 4.87 19.00
N ILE A 36 11.63 4.50 18.22
CA ILE A 36 11.04 3.14 18.21
C ILE A 36 11.47 2.30 17.00
N GLY A 37 12.15 2.91 16.02
CA GLY A 37 12.62 2.21 14.84
C GLY A 37 13.37 3.11 13.84
N TYR A 38 13.70 2.54 12.68
CA TYR A 38 14.30 3.26 11.56
C TYR A 38 13.69 2.80 10.23
N ILE A 39 13.40 3.75 9.35
CA ILE A 39 12.91 3.52 7.98
C ILE A 39 13.97 3.96 6.96
N PRO A 40 13.99 3.38 5.75
CA PRO A 40 14.91 3.81 4.70
C PRO A 40 14.63 5.25 4.25
N ALA A 41 15.68 6.03 4.04
CA ALA A 41 15.62 7.37 3.46
C ALA A 41 15.97 7.29 1.97
N ALA A 42 14.95 7.25 1.11
CA ALA A 42 15.13 7.19 -0.33
C ALA A 42 15.66 8.51 -0.90
N THR A 43 16.44 8.44 -1.98
CA THR A 43 16.90 9.62 -2.74
C THR A 43 16.25 9.69 -4.14
N SER A 44 16.56 10.76 -4.89
CA SER A 44 16.11 10.92 -6.28
C SER A 44 16.45 9.73 -7.17
N GLU A 45 17.59 9.08 -6.94
CA GLU A 45 18.04 7.93 -7.70
C GLU A 45 17.21 6.68 -7.39
N ASP A 46 16.78 6.49 -6.13
CA ASP A 46 15.84 5.43 -5.76
C ASP A 46 14.46 5.66 -6.41
N VAL A 47 14.05 6.93 -6.53
CA VAL A 47 12.81 7.30 -7.23
C VAL A 47 12.86 6.91 -8.70
N GLU A 48 13.98 7.15 -9.40
CA GLU A 48 14.14 6.73 -10.79
C GLU A 48 14.01 5.20 -10.94
N LEU A 49 14.61 4.42 -10.03
CA LEU A 49 14.45 2.96 -10.01
C LEU A 49 12.99 2.54 -9.81
N ALA A 50 12.26 3.21 -8.93
CA ALA A 50 10.84 2.95 -8.69
C ALA A 50 9.99 3.27 -9.93
N VAL A 51 10.25 4.41 -10.59
CA VAL A 51 9.56 4.83 -11.82
C VAL A 51 9.85 3.86 -12.96
N GLU A 52 11.10 3.43 -13.13
CA GLU A 52 11.48 2.45 -14.14
C GLU A 52 10.76 1.11 -13.90
N ALA A 53 10.73 0.63 -12.65
CA ALA A 53 10.01 -0.59 -12.27
C ALA A 53 8.50 -0.48 -12.55
N ALA A 54 7.88 0.65 -12.22
CA ALA A 54 6.46 0.90 -12.51
C ALA A 54 6.19 0.93 -14.03
N ARG A 55 7.08 1.55 -14.82
CA ARG A 55 6.98 1.58 -16.29
C ARG A 55 7.07 0.18 -16.90
N LYS A 56 7.98 -0.66 -16.38
CA LYS A 56 8.09 -2.08 -16.76
C LYS A 56 6.81 -2.83 -16.41
N ALA A 57 6.22 -2.61 -15.23
CA ALA A 57 4.97 -3.24 -14.84
C ALA A 57 3.80 -2.90 -15.78
N LEU A 58 3.75 -1.66 -16.31
CA LEU A 58 2.71 -1.21 -17.23
C LEU A 58 2.70 -2.02 -18.55
N THR A 59 3.86 -2.45 -19.03
CA THR A 59 4.02 -3.12 -20.34
C THR A 59 4.32 -4.61 -20.23
N ARG A 60 4.61 -5.12 -19.02
CA ARG A 60 4.89 -6.54 -18.77
C ARG A 60 3.77 -7.43 -19.33
N ASN A 61 4.16 -8.50 -20.02
CA ASN A 61 3.23 -9.39 -20.73
C ASN A 61 2.25 -8.61 -21.65
N LYS A 62 2.79 -7.64 -22.41
CA LYS A 62 2.01 -6.73 -23.27
C LYS A 62 0.94 -5.91 -22.52
N GLY A 63 1.06 -5.79 -21.20
CA GLY A 63 0.12 -5.14 -20.28
C GLY A 63 -0.90 -6.08 -19.65
N ASN A 64 -0.98 -7.34 -20.09
CA ASN A 64 -2.02 -8.28 -19.65
C ASN A 64 -1.93 -8.63 -18.15
N ASP A 65 -0.75 -8.46 -17.55
CA ASP A 65 -0.56 -8.72 -16.12
C ASP A 65 -1.23 -7.66 -15.23
N TRP A 66 -1.43 -6.43 -15.72
CA TRP A 66 -2.04 -5.36 -14.90
C TRP A 66 -2.79 -4.29 -15.71
N SER A 67 -2.08 -3.55 -16.57
CA SER A 67 -2.62 -2.36 -17.24
C SER A 67 -3.78 -2.65 -18.21
N LYS A 68 -3.74 -3.82 -18.85
CA LYS A 68 -4.78 -4.36 -19.74
C LYS A 68 -5.54 -5.53 -19.14
N ALA A 69 -5.25 -5.91 -17.90
CA ALA A 69 -6.04 -6.91 -17.20
C ALA A 69 -7.50 -6.43 -17.12
N SER A 70 -8.45 -7.36 -17.02
CA SER A 70 -9.83 -6.98 -16.73
C SER A 70 -9.93 -6.39 -15.33
N GLY A 71 -10.97 -5.59 -15.13
CA GLY A 71 -11.45 -5.15 -13.84
C GLY A 71 -11.61 -6.30 -12.85
N ALA A 72 -12.26 -7.39 -13.27
CA ALA A 72 -12.40 -8.60 -12.46
C ALA A 72 -11.06 -9.21 -12.01
N VAL A 73 -10.03 -9.22 -12.86
CA VAL A 73 -8.70 -9.70 -12.46
C VAL A 73 -8.08 -8.78 -11.41
N ARG A 74 -8.15 -7.45 -11.60
CA ARG A 74 -7.63 -6.48 -10.62
C ARG A 74 -8.39 -6.53 -9.29
N ALA A 75 -9.71 -6.71 -9.34
CA ALA A 75 -10.56 -6.83 -8.16
C ALA A 75 -10.12 -7.98 -7.24
N ARG A 76 -9.68 -9.12 -7.81
CA ARG A 76 -9.13 -10.23 -7.01
C ARG A 76 -7.94 -9.80 -6.16
N TYR A 77 -7.05 -8.94 -6.66
CA TYR A 77 -5.93 -8.42 -5.88
C TYR A 77 -6.40 -7.44 -4.80
N LEU A 78 -7.34 -6.55 -5.12
CA LEU A 78 -7.89 -5.60 -4.16
C LEU A 78 -8.57 -6.31 -2.98
N ARG A 79 -9.40 -7.32 -3.24
CA ARG A 79 -10.03 -8.15 -2.20
C ARG A 79 -9.02 -8.97 -1.41
N ALA A 80 -7.97 -9.49 -2.06
CA ALA A 80 -6.89 -10.17 -1.34
C ALA A 80 -6.15 -9.23 -0.38
N ILE A 81 -5.97 -7.96 -0.75
CA ILE A 81 -5.39 -6.94 0.14
C ILE A 81 -6.34 -6.63 1.30
N ALA A 82 -7.64 -6.41 1.03
CA ALA A 82 -8.65 -6.19 2.08
C ALA A 82 -8.69 -7.33 3.10
N ALA A 83 -8.68 -8.58 2.62
CA ALA A 83 -8.61 -9.76 3.46
C ALA A 83 -7.34 -9.79 4.32
N LYS A 84 -6.18 -9.42 3.76
CA LYS A 84 -4.91 -9.37 4.51
C LYS A 84 -4.84 -8.22 5.52
N VAL A 85 -5.46 -7.08 5.24
CA VAL A 85 -5.62 -5.99 6.21
C VAL A 85 -6.50 -6.45 7.37
N THR A 86 -7.65 -7.07 7.07
CA THR A 86 -8.57 -7.61 8.08
C THR A 86 -7.90 -8.68 8.94
N GLU A 87 -7.19 -9.63 8.32
CA GLU A 87 -6.44 -10.70 9.02
C GLU A 87 -5.41 -10.11 10.00
N ARG A 88 -4.77 -9.00 9.63
CA ARG A 88 -3.71 -8.36 10.42
C ARG A 88 -4.17 -7.10 11.15
N LYS A 89 -5.48 -6.88 11.27
CA LYS A 89 -6.07 -5.64 11.80
C LYS A 89 -5.46 -5.23 13.14
N SER A 90 -5.39 -6.15 14.09
CA SER A 90 -4.84 -5.86 15.42
C SER A 90 -3.37 -5.43 15.35
N GLU A 91 -2.56 -6.11 14.55
CA GLU A 91 -1.14 -5.75 14.37
C GLU A 91 -1.00 -4.37 13.73
N LEU A 92 -1.73 -4.11 12.65
CA LEU A 92 -1.67 -2.84 11.92
C LEU A 92 -2.18 -1.66 12.75
N ALA A 93 -3.29 -1.82 13.48
CA ALA A 93 -3.82 -0.78 14.36
C ALA A 93 -2.85 -0.41 15.50
N ASN A 94 -2.16 -1.41 16.06
CA ASN A 94 -1.13 -1.17 17.07
C ASN A 94 0.08 -0.42 16.49
N LEU A 95 0.50 -0.74 15.25
CA LEU A 95 1.57 -0.01 14.55
C LEU A 95 1.17 1.42 14.20
N GLU A 96 -0.06 1.63 13.74
CA GLU A 96 -0.58 2.96 13.40
C GLU A 96 -0.64 3.85 14.66
N ALA A 97 -1.19 3.33 15.77
CA ALA A 97 -1.32 4.07 17.01
C ALA A 97 0.04 4.49 17.60
N ILE A 98 1.06 3.61 17.56
CA ILE A 98 2.40 3.94 18.08
C ILE A 98 3.18 4.89 17.16
N ASP A 99 2.90 4.90 15.85
CA ASP A 99 3.58 5.76 14.89
C ASP A 99 3.00 7.18 14.86
N CYS A 100 1.66 7.31 14.83
CA CYS A 100 1.02 8.62 14.72
C CYS A 100 0.46 9.19 16.04
N GLY A 101 0.34 8.37 17.10
CA GLY A 101 -0.12 8.79 18.43
C GLY A 101 -1.63 8.84 18.61
N LYS A 102 -2.43 8.38 17.63
CA LYS A 102 -3.89 8.33 17.77
C LYS A 102 -4.34 7.25 18.76
N PRO A 103 -5.53 7.38 19.38
CA PRO A 103 -6.10 6.32 20.21
C PRO A 103 -6.21 4.99 19.44
N LEU A 104 -5.99 3.87 20.12
CA LEU A 104 -6.03 2.54 19.49
C LEU A 104 -7.39 2.22 18.86
N ASP A 105 -8.48 2.69 19.45
CA ASP A 105 -9.83 2.49 18.88
C ASP A 105 -9.98 3.21 17.53
N GLU A 106 -9.43 4.43 17.40
CA GLU A 106 -9.43 5.17 16.15
C GLU A 106 -8.57 4.46 15.09
N ALA A 107 -7.36 4.02 15.47
CA ALA A 107 -6.50 3.22 14.59
C ALA A 107 -7.16 1.90 14.15
N ALA A 108 -7.96 1.27 15.02
CA ALA A 108 -8.69 0.05 14.68
C ALA A 108 -9.83 0.33 13.69
N TRP A 109 -10.53 1.47 13.81
CA TRP A 109 -11.52 1.90 12.83
C TRP A 109 -10.89 2.22 11.48
N ASP A 110 -9.73 2.87 11.45
CA ASP A 110 -9.00 3.12 10.20
C ASP A 110 -8.70 1.81 9.45
N MET A 111 -8.35 0.72 10.14
CA MET A 111 -8.10 -0.56 9.49
C MET A 111 -9.35 -1.18 8.87
N ASP A 112 -10.53 -0.95 9.47
CA ASP A 112 -11.81 -1.34 8.87
C ASP A 112 -12.11 -0.50 7.63
N ASP A 113 -11.89 0.81 7.70
CA ASP A 113 -12.08 1.73 6.58
C ASP A 113 -11.13 1.44 5.42
N VAL A 114 -9.87 1.09 5.69
CA VAL A 114 -8.91 0.64 4.67
C VAL A 114 -9.41 -0.61 3.98
N ALA A 115 -9.86 -1.62 4.72
CA ALA A 115 -10.41 -2.85 4.13
C ALA A 115 -11.67 -2.57 3.30
N GLY A 116 -12.59 -1.75 3.84
CA GLY A 116 -13.81 -1.33 3.14
C GLY A 116 -13.52 -0.54 1.86
N CYS A 117 -12.50 0.33 1.87
CA CYS A 117 -12.06 1.08 0.70
C CYS A 117 -11.57 0.14 -0.42
N PHE A 118 -10.76 -0.87 -0.07
CA PHE A 118 -10.31 -1.88 -1.04
C PHE A 118 -11.47 -2.69 -1.63
N GLU A 119 -12.43 -3.11 -0.81
CA GLU A 119 -13.63 -3.83 -1.27
C GLU A 119 -14.49 -2.95 -2.19
N TYR A 120 -14.75 -1.70 -1.80
CA TYR A 120 -15.49 -0.74 -2.62
C TYR A 120 -14.85 -0.54 -4.00
N TYR A 121 -13.53 -0.34 -4.05
CA TYR A 121 -12.83 -0.21 -5.32
C TYR A 121 -12.73 -1.53 -6.10
N ALA A 122 -12.81 -2.69 -5.46
CA ALA A 122 -12.92 -3.97 -6.14
C ALA A 122 -14.25 -4.09 -6.91
N ASP A 123 -15.36 -3.70 -6.29
CA ASP A 123 -16.68 -3.66 -6.94
C ASP A 123 -16.69 -2.67 -8.11
N LEU A 124 -16.11 -1.48 -7.93
CA LEU A 124 -15.97 -0.51 -9.01
C LEU A 124 -15.07 -1.02 -10.14
N ALA A 125 -14.00 -1.75 -9.82
CA ALA A 125 -13.12 -2.33 -10.81
C ALA A 125 -13.88 -3.36 -11.67
N GLU A 126 -14.68 -4.24 -11.08
CA GLU A 126 -15.54 -5.18 -11.81
C GLU A 126 -16.59 -4.45 -12.65
N GLY A 127 -17.26 -3.45 -12.08
CA GLY A 127 -18.24 -2.63 -12.81
C GLY A 127 -17.64 -1.83 -13.97
N LEU A 128 -16.33 -1.56 -13.93
CA LEU A 128 -15.61 -0.86 -14.99
C LEU A 128 -15.54 -1.69 -16.28
N ASP A 129 -15.49 -3.02 -16.21
CA ASP A 129 -15.37 -3.88 -17.40
C ASP A 129 -16.54 -3.65 -18.38
N ALA A 130 -17.74 -3.38 -17.88
CA ALA A 130 -18.92 -3.10 -18.69
C ALA A 130 -18.98 -1.66 -19.25
N LYS A 131 -18.18 -0.73 -18.70
CA LYS A 131 -18.25 0.71 -19.01
C LYS A 131 -17.00 1.24 -19.71
N GLN A 132 -15.90 0.50 -19.64
CA GLN A 132 -14.62 0.96 -20.17
C GLN A 132 -14.70 1.16 -21.69
N LYS A 133 -14.28 2.34 -22.15
CA LYS A 133 -14.36 2.79 -23.57
C LYS A 133 -15.81 2.93 -24.10
N ALA A 134 -16.81 2.94 -23.22
CA ALA A 134 -18.15 3.34 -23.63
C ALA A 134 -18.16 4.82 -24.06
N PRO A 135 -18.88 5.19 -25.13
CA PRO A 135 -19.03 6.58 -25.51
C PRO A 135 -19.71 7.37 -24.38
N LEU A 136 -19.20 8.57 -24.09
CA LEU A 136 -19.86 9.48 -23.15
C LEU A 136 -21.16 9.96 -23.78
N LEU A 137 -22.28 9.53 -23.21
CA LEU A 137 -23.60 10.02 -23.60
C LEU A 137 -23.83 11.35 -22.88
N PHE A 138 -23.62 12.46 -23.58
CA PHE A 138 -24.09 13.76 -23.13
C PHE A 138 -25.62 13.77 -23.25
N ARG A 139 -26.31 13.93 -22.12
CA ARG A 139 -27.74 14.26 -22.08
C ARG A 139 -27.91 15.76 -22.00
#